data_AF-A0A061P9D5-F1
#
_entry.id   AF-A0A061P9D5-F1
#
_cell.length_a   1.000
_cell.length_b   1.000
_cell.length_c   1.000
_cell.angle_alpha   90.00
_cell.angle_beta   90.00
_cell.angle_gamma   90.00
#
_symmetry.space_group_name_H-M   'P 1'
#
loop_
_entity.id
_entity.type
_entity.pdbx_description
1 polymer ?
#
loop_
_entity_poly.entity_id
_entity_poly.type
_entity_poly.pdbx_seq_one_letter_code
_entity_poly.pdbx_strand_id
1 'polypeptide(L)'
;MEEENLDELTVNGTAVEVDDDGNFSHRVLLDLGENEIVVEATDLAGNTTTESVTIRAGFEAPTIENVQPSEDRHLDAGETVTISFDSVSGLDASFSIRMPLINDPSNVVELPMRETSDGHYVGYWTAISNAVAEGAQIEIRATDEFGNEVRETADGKLYINTPSDDEPTPSEPRAVIDMRHRLILARASY
;
A
#
# COMPACT_ATOMS: atom_id res chain seq x y z
N MET A 1 32.50 -21.12 -34.05
CA MET A 1 31.73 -22.03 -34.92
C MET A 1 30.34 -21.44 -34.93
N GLU A 2 29.75 -20.91 -36.00
CA GLU A 2 30.09 -20.81 -37.43
C GLU A 2 29.30 -19.60 -37.99
N GLU A 3 29.86 -18.40 -37.94
CA GLU A 3 29.20 -17.19 -38.49
C GLU A 3 29.37 -17.07 -40.01
N GLU A 4 30.31 -17.81 -40.60
CA GLU A 4 30.52 -17.81 -42.06
C GLU A 4 29.37 -18.46 -42.86
N ASN A 5 28.39 -19.08 -42.19
CA ASN A 5 27.31 -19.80 -42.86
C ASN A 5 25.91 -19.26 -42.57
N LEU A 6 25.72 -18.18 -41.81
CA LEU A 6 24.38 -17.64 -41.55
C LEU A 6 23.83 -16.93 -42.81
N ASP A 7 22.64 -17.33 -43.28
CA ASP A 7 21.92 -16.69 -44.40
C ASP A 7 20.89 -15.66 -43.87
N GLU A 8 20.05 -16.09 -42.93
CA GLU A 8 19.00 -15.26 -42.36
C GLU A 8 18.82 -15.54 -40.87
N LEU A 9 18.62 -14.49 -40.08
CA LEU A 9 18.12 -14.56 -38.73
C LEU A 9 16.78 -13.83 -38.68
N THR A 10 15.73 -14.49 -38.19
CA THR A 10 14.44 -13.86 -37.94
C THR A 10 14.06 -13.91 -36.47
N VAL A 11 13.40 -12.85 -36.00
CA VAL A 11 12.76 -12.77 -34.68
C VAL A 11 11.29 -12.51 -34.92
N ASN A 12 10.43 -13.44 -34.46
CA ASN A 12 8.99 -13.45 -34.77
C ASN A 12 8.70 -13.31 -36.28
N GLY A 13 9.52 -13.95 -37.11
CA GLY A 13 9.43 -13.91 -38.57
C GLY A 13 9.88 -12.59 -39.22
N THR A 14 10.43 -11.65 -38.44
CA THR A 14 11.02 -10.41 -38.97
C THR A 14 12.54 -10.58 -39.07
N ALA A 15 13.12 -10.36 -40.24
CA ALA A 15 14.57 -10.44 -40.44
C ALA A 15 15.33 -9.42 -39.58
N VAL A 16 16.45 -9.84 -39.00
CA VAL A 16 17.31 -9.06 -38.11
C VAL A 16 18.75 -9.12 -38.59
N GLU A 17 19.41 -7.96 -38.63
CA GLU A 17 20.83 -7.89 -38.95
C GLU A 17 21.68 -8.36 -37.76
N VAL A 18 22.69 -9.17 -38.07
CA VAL A 18 23.70 -9.65 -37.12
C VAL A 18 25.01 -8.91 -37.41
N ASP A 19 25.69 -8.46 -36.37
CA ASP A 19 26.98 -7.78 -36.50
C ASP A 19 28.15 -8.76 -36.71
N ASP A 20 29.32 -8.21 -37.02
CA ASP A 20 30.55 -8.99 -37.28
C ASP A 20 31.04 -9.78 -36.06
N ASP A 21 30.50 -9.50 -34.86
CA ASP A 21 30.81 -10.19 -33.61
C ASP A 21 29.68 -11.20 -33.23
N GLY A 22 28.71 -11.44 -34.11
CA GLY A 22 27.62 -12.39 -33.92
C GLY A 22 26.45 -11.88 -33.07
N ASN A 23 26.43 -10.60 -32.73
CA ASN A 23 25.36 -10.02 -31.91
C ASN A 23 24.25 -9.45 -32.77
N PHE A 24 23.03 -9.48 -32.25
CA PHE A 24 21.88 -8.83 -32.86
C PHE A 24 21.02 -8.16 -31.80
N SER A 25 20.22 -7.19 -32.21
CA SER A 25 19.25 -6.54 -31.35
C SER A 25 17.95 -6.33 -32.11
N HIS A 26 16.84 -6.77 -31.52
CA HIS A 26 15.51 -6.58 -32.06
C HIS A 26 14.57 -6.11 -30.96
N ARG A 27 13.72 -5.12 -31.27
CA ARG A 27 12.69 -4.63 -30.34
C ARG A 27 11.40 -5.36 -30.62
N VAL A 28 10.91 -6.11 -29.63
CA VAL A 28 9.61 -6.78 -29.68
C VAL A 28 8.63 -5.98 -28.83
N LEU A 29 7.45 -5.68 -29.39
CA LEU A 29 6.34 -5.17 -28.60
C LEU A 29 5.67 -6.35 -27.90
N LEU A 30 5.46 -6.22 -26.60
CA LEU A 30 4.80 -7.25 -25.80
C LEU A 30 3.34 -6.88 -25.61
N ASP A 31 2.48 -7.88 -25.79
CA ASP A 31 1.07 -7.83 -25.40
C ASP A 31 0.91 -8.17 -23.92
N LEU A 32 -0.23 -7.82 -23.33
CA LEU A 32 -0.55 -8.20 -21.94
C LEU A 32 -0.61 -9.73 -21.82
N GLY A 33 0.07 -10.28 -20.82
CA GLY A 33 0.12 -11.72 -20.57
C GLY A 33 1.34 -12.39 -21.19
N GLU A 34 1.15 -13.62 -21.69
CA GLU A 34 2.22 -14.44 -22.25
C GLU A 34 2.58 -14.05 -23.68
N ASN A 35 3.87 -13.82 -23.91
CA ASN A 35 4.46 -13.51 -25.19
C ASN A 35 5.50 -14.58 -25.52
N GLU A 36 5.28 -15.31 -26.60
CA GLU A 36 6.27 -16.23 -27.15
C GLU A 36 7.12 -15.50 -28.20
N ILE A 37 8.43 -15.44 -27.97
CA ILE A 37 9.40 -14.87 -28.89
C ILE A 37 10.14 -16.03 -29.55
N VAL A 38 10.03 -16.14 -30.87
CA VAL A 38 10.66 -17.18 -31.67
C VAL A 38 11.84 -16.59 -32.43
N VAL A 39 13.01 -17.16 -32.25
CA VAL A 39 14.24 -16.83 -32.98
C VAL A 39 14.55 -17.99 -33.91
N GLU A 40 14.69 -17.70 -35.20
CA GLU A 40 14.98 -18.70 -36.22
C GLU A 40 16.22 -18.27 -37.01
N ALA A 41 17.23 -19.13 -37.05
CA ALA A 41 18.45 -18.93 -37.82
C ALA A 41 18.51 -19.98 -38.94
N THR A 42 18.70 -19.52 -40.17
CA THR A 42 18.87 -20.36 -41.35
C THR A 42 20.26 -20.16 -41.92
N ASP A 43 20.95 -21.27 -42.21
CA ASP A 43 22.27 -21.24 -42.83
C ASP A 43 22.19 -21.18 -44.36
N LEU A 44 23.31 -20.87 -45.02
CA LEU A 44 23.44 -20.79 -46.49
C LEU A 44 23.17 -22.14 -47.19
N ALA A 45 23.18 -23.25 -46.46
CA ALA A 45 22.83 -24.57 -46.95
C ALA A 45 21.32 -24.89 -46.77
N GLY A 46 20.56 -23.99 -46.15
CA GLY A 46 19.13 -24.13 -45.88
C GLY A 46 18.78 -24.92 -44.61
N ASN A 47 19.74 -25.18 -43.72
CA ASN A 47 19.45 -25.77 -42.41
C ASN A 47 18.93 -24.68 -41.47
N THR A 48 17.86 -24.99 -40.75
CA THR A 48 17.22 -24.05 -39.82
C THR A 48 17.33 -24.55 -38.39
N THR A 49 17.62 -23.63 -37.46
CA THR A 49 17.54 -23.84 -36.02
C THR A 49 16.60 -22.82 -35.41
N THR A 50 15.72 -23.28 -34.52
CA THR A 50 14.70 -22.46 -33.88
C THR A 50 14.86 -22.52 -32.37
N GLU A 51 14.87 -21.36 -31.71
CA GLU A 51 14.77 -21.22 -30.27
C GLU A 51 13.56 -20.35 -29.90
N SER A 52 12.97 -20.62 -28.74
CA SER A 52 11.80 -19.89 -28.25
C SER A 52 12.00 -19.46 -26.81
N VAL A 53 11.61 -18.22 -26.51
CA VAL A 53 11.60 -17.66 -25.15
C VAL A 53 10.19 -17.17 -24.83
N THR A 54 9.64 -17.61 -23.70
CA THR A 54 8.35 -17.12 -23.21
C THR A 54 8.56 -16.03 -22.17
N ILE A 55 7.95 -14.87 -22.38
CA ILE A 55 7.99 -13.72 -21.47
C ILE A 55 6.56 -13.38 -21.05
N ARG A 56 6.34 -13.17 -19.75
CA ARG A 56 5.07 -12.61 -19.25
C ARG A 56 5.22 -11.11 -19.04
N ALA A 57 4.28 -10.33 -19.56
CA ALA A 57 4.21 -8.89 -19.38
C ALA A 57 2.91 -8.51 -18.67
N GLY A 58 3.03 -7.70 -17.62
CA GLY A 58 1.90 -7.05 -16.95
C GLY A 58 2.19 -5.56 -16.81
N PHE A 59 1.33 -4.73 -17.38
CA PHE A 59 1.47 -3.27 -17.37
C PHE A 59 0.17 -2.57 -16.98
N GLU A 60 -0.80 -3.34 -16.47
CA GLU A 60 -2.05 -2.82 -15.91
C GLU A 60 -1.92 -2.78 -14.39
N ALA A 61 -2.08 -1.58 -13.82
CA ALA A 61 -2.07 -1.43 -12.37
C ALA A 61 -3.29 -2.12 -11.74
N PRO A 62 -3.13 -2.74 -10.56
CA PRO A 62 -4.24 -3.35 -9.85
C PRO A 62 -5.25 -2.29 -9.37
N THR A 63 -6.48 -2.72 -9.11
CA THR A 63 -7.56 -1.87 -8.59
C THR A 63 -7.78 -2.14 -7.10
N ILE A 64 -7.84 -1.09 -6.27
CA ILE A 64 -8.18 -1.22 -4.84
C ILE A 64 -9.69 -0.95 -4.67
N GLU A 65 -10.40 -1.86 -4.02
CA GLU A 65 -11.83 -1.76 -3.73
C GLU A 65 -12.15 -2.10 -2.27
N ASN A 66 -13.37 -1.78 -1.82
CA ASN A 66 -13.90 -2.16 -0.50
C ASN A 66 -12.98 -1.81 0.69
N VAL A 67 -12.32 -0.65 0.62
CA VAL A 67 -11.40 -0.19 1.66
C VAL A 67 -12.14 -0.01 2.98
N GLN A 68 -11.59 -0.58 4.05
CA GLN A 68 -12.07 -0.46 5.42
C GLN A 68 -10.97 0.09 6.33
N PRO A 69 -11.32 0.91 7.33
CA PRO A 69 -12.69 1.33 7.67
C PRO A 69 -13.25 2.39 6.70
N SER A 70 -14.51 2.25 6.30
CA SER A 70 -15.21 3.25 5.47
C SER A 70 -15.83 4.40 6.27
N GLU A 71 -15.80 4.31 7.60
CA GLU A 71 -16.32 5.32 8.53
C GLU A 71 -15.28 5.60 9.62
N ASP A 72 -15.41 6.77 10.23
CA ASP A 72 -14.51 7.24 11.28
C ASP A 72 -14.48 6.27 12.49
N ARG A 73 -13.28 6.00 13.01
CA ARG A 73 -13.07 5.12 14.17
C ARG A 73 -12.36 5.85 15.28
N HIS A 74 -12.94 5.78 16.48
CA HIS A 74 -12.31 6.24 17.71
C HIS A 74 -11.61 5.06 18.37
N LEU A 75 -10.36 5.26 18.79
CA LEU A 75 -9.51 4.24 19.38
C LEU A 75 -8.82 4.79 20.62
N ASP A 76 -8.97 4.08 21.72
CA ASP A 76 -8.16 4.26 22.92
C ASP A 76 -6.85 3.46 22.84
N ALA A 77 -5.90 3.82 23.70
CA ALA A 77 -4.63 3.13 23.83
C ALA A 77 -4.81 1.61 24.06
N GLY A 78 -4.18 0.81 23.20
CA GLY A 78 -4.26 -0.65 23.22
C GLY A 78 -5.40 -1.24 22.38
N GLU A 79 -6.33 -0.41 21.90
CA GLU A 79 -7.36 -0.85 20.95
C GLU A 79 -6.77 -1.07 19.57
N THR A 80 -7.36 -2.01 18.83
CA THR A 80 -6.89 -2.42 17.51
C THR A 80 -7.97 -2.18 16.47
N VAL A 81 -7.58 -1.59 15.34
CA VAL A 81 -8.40 -1.46 14.14
C VAL A 81 -7.91 -2.43 13.08
N THR A 82 -8.87 -3.02 12.38
CA THR A 82 -8.61 -3.83 11.19
C THR A 82 -8.72 -2.95 9.97
N ILE A 83 -7.68 -2.95 9.15
CA ILE A 83 -7.64 -2.31 7.83
C ILE A 83 -7.77 -3.43 6.80
N SER A 84 -8.65 -3.29 5.83
CA SER A 84 -8.77 -4.28 4.76
C SER A 84 -9.16 -3.65 3.44
N PHE A 85 -8.86 -4.32 2.34
CA PHE A 85 -9.34 -3.98 1.00
C PHE A 85 -9.38 -5.24 0.13
N ASP A 86 -10.08 -5.13 -0.99
CA ASP A 86 -10.17 -6.17 -2.01
C ASP A 86 -9.46 -5.73 -3.30
N SER A 87 -8.80 -6.68 -3.97
CA SER A 87 -8.12 -6.48 -5.25
C SER A 87 -7.89 -7.84 -5.96
N VAL A 88 -7.06 -7.85 -7.01
CA VAL A 88 -6.50 -9.08 -7.56
C VAL A 88 -5.54 -9.74 -6.55
N SER A 89 -5.36 -11.06 -6.64
CA SER A 89 -4.49 -11.80 -5.73
C SER A 89 -3.00 -11.66 -6.05
N GLY A 90 -2.15 -11.97 -5.06
CA GLY A 90 -0.70 -11.98 -5.22
C GLY A 90 0.00 -10.62 -5.14
N LEU A 91 -0.70 -9.55 -4.75
CA LEU A 91 -0.11 -8.23 -4.53
C LEU A 91 0.78 -8.17 -3.29
N ASP A 92 1.85 -7.38 -3.36
CA ASP A 92 2.57 -6.88 -2.21
C ASP A 92 1.88 -5.63 -1.68
N ALA A 93 1.24 -5.75 -0.52
CA ALA A 93 0.35 -4.73 0.03
C ALA A 93 0.86 -4.20 1.38
N SER A 94 0.83 -2.88 1.53
CA SER A 94 1.13 -2.18 2.77
C SER A 94 0.10 -1.07 3.04
N PHE A 95 0.02 -0.64 4.29
CA PHE A 95 -0.73 0.56 4.66
C PHE A 95 0.12 1.47 5.56
N SER A 96 -0.23 2.74 5.60
CA SER A 96 0.38 3.72 6.48
C SER A 96 -0.68 4.61 7.12
N ILE A 97 -0.38 5.09 8.33
CA ILE A 97 -1.26 5.99 9.06
C ILE A 97 -0.62 7.37 9.07
N ARG A 98 -1.26 8.32 8.38
CA ARG A 98 -0.84 9.72 8.28
C ARG A 98 -1.52 10.54 9.37
N MET A 99 -0.75 10.90 10.40
CA MET A 99 -1.24 11.74 11.49
C MET A 99 -1.28 13.23 11.07
N PRO A 100 -2.31 14.01 11.46
CA PRO A 100 -2.44 15.42 11.06
C PRO A 100 -1.37 16.37 11.64
N LEU A 101 -0.73 16.01 12.76
CA LEU A 101 0.13 16.93 13.52
C LEU A 101 1.62 16.86 13.14
N ILE A 102 2.03 15.90 12.32
CA ILE A 102 3.43 15.73 11.87
C ILE A 102 3.46 15.89 10.35
N ASN A 103 3.65 17.13 9.87
CA ASN A 103 3.94 17.43 8.46
C ASN A 103 5.37 16.99 8.04
N ASP A 104 5.93 15.96 8.69
CA ASP A 104 7.26 15.46 8.37
C ASP A 104 7.13 14.15 7.57
N PRO A 105 7.39 14.18 6.24
CA PRO A 105 7.25 13.00 5.38
C PRO A 105 8.27 11.90 5.69
N SER A 106 9.23 12.14 6.59
CA SER A 106 10.31 11.18 6.88
C SER A 106 9.96 10.05 7.86
N ASN A 107 8.80 10.11 8.53
CA ASN A 107 8.41 9.13 9.56
C ASN A 107 7.07 8.43 9.27
N VAL A 108 6.79 8.14 8.01
CA VAL A 108 5.64 7.31 7.64
C VAL A 108 6.04 5.84 7.82
N VAL A 109 5.49 5.18 8.84
CA VAL A 109 5.69 3.74 9.05
C VAL A 109 4.75 3.01 8.11
N GLU A 110 5.31 2.32 7.10
CA GLU A 110 4.57 1.37 6.28
C GLU A 110 4.48 0.03 7.00
N LEU A 111 3.26 -0.48 7.13
CA LEU A 111 2.94 -1.73 7.78
C LEU A 111 2.43 -2.73 6.74
N PRO A 112 2.95 -3.97 6.73
CA PRO A 112 2.54 -4.95 5.74
C PRO A 112 1.11 -5.40 5.98
N MET A 113 0.38 -5.66 4.90
CA MET A 113 -0.91 -6.35 4.89
C MET A 113 -0.70 -7.79 4.44
N ARG A 114 -1.62 -8.67 4.83
CA ARG A 114 -1.57 -10.08 4.46
C ARG A 114 -2.81 -10.44 3.64
N GLU A 115 -2.60 -11.13 2.53
CA GLU A 115 -3.67 -11.79 1.79
C GLU A 115 -4.22 -12.97 2.61
N THR A 116 -5.48 -12.90 3.02
CA THR A 116 -6.12 -13.91 3.89
C THR A 116 -7.04 -14.85 3.12
N SER A 117 -7.60 -14.37 2.01
CA SER A 117 -8.24 -15.14 0.96
C SER A 117 -7.91 -14.51 -0.39
N ASP A 118 -8.18 -15.21 -1.49
CA ASP A 118 -7.92 -14.74 -2.86
C ASP A 118 -8.42 -13.30 -3.05
N GLY A 119 -7.48 -12.37 -3.24
CA GLY A 119 -7.76 -10.94 -3.46
C GLY A 119 -8.16 -10.14 -2.22
N HIS A 120 -8.18 -10.72 -1.01
CA HIS A 120 -8.59 -10.04 0.22
C HIS A 120 -7.41 -9.81 1.17
N TYR A 121 -7.08 -8.54 1.39
CA TYR A 121 -5.92 -8.10 2.15
C TYR A 121 -6.34 -7.54 3.51
N VAL A 122 -5.66 -7.98 4.57
CA VAL A 122 -5.95 -7.57 5.95
C VAL A 122 -4.68 -7.15 6.66
N GLY A 123 -4.73 -5.98 7.30
CA GLY A 123 -3.72 -5.43 8.19
C GLY A 123 -4.35 -5.08 9.55
N TYR A 124 -3.54 -5.13 10.60
CA TYR A 124 -3.97 -4.76 11.94
C TYR A 124 -3.07 -3.66 12.47
N TRP A 125 -3.69 -2.67 13.09
CA TRP A 125 -2.97 -1.61 13.77
C TRP A 125 -3.51 -1.40 15.18
N THR A 126 -2.61 -1.36 16.15
CA THR A 126 -2.94 -1.13 17.55
C THR A 126 -2.51 0.28 17.95
N ALA A 127 -3.45 1.05 18.51
CA ALA A 127 -3.19 2.38 19.01
C ALA A 127 -2.20 2.35 20.18
N ILE A 128 -1.09 3.07 20.05
CA ILE A 128 -0.10 3.22 21.12
C ILE A 128 -0.51 4.35 22.07
N SER A 129 -0.18 4.21 23.36
CA SER A 129 -0.65 5.13 24.41
C SER A 129 -0.15 6.57 24.30
N ASN A 130 0.90 6.81 23.54
CA ASN A 130 1.46 8.13 23.28
C ASN A 130 1.05 8.72 21.92
N ALA A 131 0.29 7.98 21.09
CA ALA A 131 -0.27 8.54 19.86
C ALA A 131 -1.51 9.36 20.19
N VAL A 132 -1.61 10.56 19.63
CA VAL A 132 -2.83 11.38 19.69
C VAL A 132 -3.07 11.92 18.29
N ALA A 133 -4.26 11.68 17.74
CA ALA A 133 -4.60 12.16 16.41
C ALA A 133 -6.10 12.42 16.29
N GLU A 134 -6.46 13.59 15.76
CA GLU A 134 -7.83 13.95 15.40
C GLU A 134 -7.99 13.81 13.88
N GLY A 135 -8.38 12.61 13.44
CA GLY A 135 -8.63 12.32 12.02
C GLY A 135 -7.37 11.94 11.23
N ALA A 136 -6.61 10.96 11.71
CA ALA A 136 -5.53 10.34 10.95
C ALA A 136 -6.07 9.58 9.73
N GLN A 137 -5.40 9.74 8.59
CA GLN A 137 -5.78 9.10 7.32
C GLN A 137 -5.03 7.80 7.15
N ILE A 138 -5.71 6.79 6.58
CA ILE A 138 -5.10 5.50 6.24
C ILE A 138 -4.85 5.50 4.74
N GLU A 139 -3.60 5.37 4.34
CA GLU A 139 -3.20 5.24 2.93
C GLU A 139 -2.72 3.81 2.69
N ILE A 140 -3.33 3.15 1.70
CA ILE A 140 -2.98 1.82 1.24
C ILE A 140 -2.08 1.95 0.02
N ARG A 141 -1.10 1.07 -0.08
CA ARG A 141 -0.23 0.89 -1.25
C ARG A 141 -0.23 -0.58 -1.62
N ALA A 142 -0.47 -0.88 -2.89
CA ALA A 142 -0.40 -2.25 -3.41
C ALA A 142 0.44 -2.27 -4.69
N THR A 143 1.31 -3.27 -4.82
CA THR A 143 2.19 -3.46 -5.98
C THR A 143 2.04 -4.88 -6.51
N ASP A 144 1.94 -5.04 -7.83
CA ASP A 144 1.89 -6.36 -8.46
C ASP A 144 3.29 -6.97 -8.70
N GLU A 145 3.35 -8.19 -9.24
CA GLU A 145 4.61 -8.88 -9.56
C GLU A 145 5.43 -8.19 -10.67
N PHE A 146 4.79 -7.31 -11.45
CA PHE A 146 5.40 -6.58 -12.57
C PHE A 146 5.88 -5.17 -12.15
N GLY A 147 5.63 -4.77 -10.90
CA GLY A 147 6.02 -3.48 -10.35
C GLY A 147 5.00 -2.36 -10.59
N ASN A 148 3.80 -2.66 -11.08
CA ASN A 148 2.73 -1.68 -11.18
C ASN A 148 2.18 -1.40 -9.78
N GLU A 149 2.11 -0.12 -9.42
CA GLU A 149 1.73 0.34 -8.09
C GLU A 149 0.44 1.15 -8.13
N VAL A 150 -0.40 0.96 -7.12
CA VAL A 150 -1.61 1.75 -6.86
C VAL A 150 -1.65 2.18 -5.39
N ARG A 151 -2.29 3.32 -5.14
CA ARG A 151 -2.53 3.83 -3.78
C ARG A 151 -3.96 4.30 -3.64
N GLU A 152 -4.53 4.10 -2.46
CA GLU A 152 -5.89 4.53 -2.13
C GLU A 152 -5.95 5.01 -0.68
N THR A 153 -6.84 5.95 -0.37
CA THR A 153 -7.04 6.43 1.00
C THR A 153 -8.38 5.92 1.51
N ALA A 154 -8.41 5.37 2.72
CA ALA A 154 -9.66 4.97 3.35
C ALA A 154 -10.55 6.20 3.62
N ASP A 155 -11.85 6.08 3.37
CA ASP A 155 -12.82 7.14 3.67
C ASP A 155 -12.89 7.43 5.18
N GLY A 156 -12.82 6.38 6.00
CA GLY A 156 -12.83 6.49 7.45
C GLY A 156 -11.50 6.97 8.02
N LYS A 157 -11.56 7.94 8.93
CA LYS A 157 -10.40 8.45 9.65
C LYS A 157 -10.28 7.86 11.05
N LEU A 158 -9.06 7.84 11.59
CA LEU A 158 -8.80 7.37 12.94
C LEU A 158 -8.66 8.55 13.92
N TYR A 159 -9.38 8.46 15.04
CA TYR A 159 -9.34 9.40 16.16
C TYR A 159 -8.74 8.66 17.35
N ILE A 160 -7.53 9.01 17.74
CA ILE A 160 -6.71 8.21 18.66
C ILE A 160 -6.50 9.00 19.93
N ASN A 161 -6.91 8.45 21.08
CA ASN A 161 -6.80 9.06 22.41
C ASN A 161 -7.36 10.50 22.47
N THR A 162 -8.42 10.77 21.71
CA THR A 162 -9.13 12.05 21.68
C THR A 162 -10.51 11.88 22.32
N PRO A 163 -10.98 12.86 23.12
CA PRO A 163 -12.32 12.78 23.71
C PRO A 163 -13.36 12.71 22.59
N SER A 164 -14.24 11.70 22.64
CA SER A 164 -15.33 11.57 21.68
C SER A 164 -16.43 12.59 21.98
N ASP A 165 -17.11 13.09 20.94
CA ASP A 165 -18.27 13.99 21.11
C ASP A 165 -19.47 13.29 21.81
N ASP A 166 -19.43 11.97 21.95
CA ASP A 166 -20.42 11.15 22.66
C ASP A 166 -20.11 10.92 24.15
N GLU A 167 -18.95 11.38 24.66
CA GLU A 167 -18.70 11.38 26.10
C GLU A 167 -19.66 12.38 26.76
N PRO A 168 -20.55 11.94 27.69
CA PRO A 168 -21.32 12.90 28.46
C PRO A 168 -20.31 13.78 29.19
N THR A 169 -20.35 15.09 28.91
CA THR A 169 -19.53 16.08 29.62
C THR A 169 -19.52 15.71 31.11
N PRO A 170 -18.35 15.50 31.75
CA PRO A 170 -18.32 15.19 33.15
C PRO A 170 -19.13 16.26 33.86
N SER A 171 -20.23 15.87 34.51
CA SER A 171 -21.08 16.84 35.21
C SER A 171 -20.15 17.60 36.15
N GLU A 172 -19.95 18.90 35.90
CA GLU A 172 -19.10 19.72 36.75
C GLU A 172 -19.43 19.40 38.20
N PRO A 173 -18.43 19.11 39.07
CA PRO A 173 -18.72 18.92 40.47
C PRO A 173 -19.31 20.24 40.99
N ARG A 174 -20.64 20.27 41.16
CA ARG A 174 -21.30 21.33 41.92
C ARG A 174 -20.81 21.17 43.36
N ALA A 175 -19.77 21.93 43.70
CA ALA A 175 -19.41 22.17 45.07
C ALA A 175 -20.59 22.89 45.75
N VAL A 176 -21.48 22.13 46.38
CA VAL A 176 -22.43 22.68 47.34
C VAL A 176 -21.61 22.98 48.59
N ILE A 177 -21.07 24.19 48.67
CA ILE A 177 -20.50 24.71 49.91
C ILE A 177 -21.70 25.01 50.83
N ASP A 178 -22.05 24.06 51.70
CA ASP A 178 -22.91 24.34 52.85
C ASP A 178 -22.11 25.20 53.85
N MET A 179 -22.12 26.52 53.64
CA MET A 179 -21.61 27.47 54.63
C MET A 179 -22.62 27.60 55.77
N ARG A 180 -22.52 26.70 56.76
CA ARG A 180 -23.03 27.01 58.09
C ARG A 180 -22.16 28.09 58.72
N HIS A 181 -22.67 29.32 58.58
CA HIS A 181 -22.44 30.54 59.33
C HIS A 181 -21.40 30.52 60.47
N ARG A 182 -20.42 31.44 60.37
CA ARG A 182 -19.56 31.87 61.47
C ARG A 182 -20.38 32.53 62.59
N LEU A 183 -19.96 32.34 63.85
CA LEU A 183 -20.00 33.44 64.80
C LEU A 183 -18.57 33.70 65.32
N ILE A 184 -18.04 34.84 64.88
CA ILE A 184 -16.88 35.51 65.48
C ILE A 184 -17.40 36.26 66.70
N LEU A 185 -16.75 36.11 67.86
CA LEU A 185 -16.73 37.16 68.87
C LEU A 185 -15.26 37.50 69.17
N ALA A 186 -14.89 38.72 68.80
CA ALA A 186 -13.62 39.35 69.13
C ALA A 186 -13.66 39.93 70.55
N ARG A 187 -12.48 39.98 71.18
CA ARG A 187 -12.18 40.41 72.55
C ARG A 187 -12.49 41.89 72.85
N ALA A 188 -12.73 42.23 74.13
CA ALA A 188 -11.92 43.19 74.92
C ALA A 188 -12.37 43.34 76.40
N SER A 189 -11.37 43.32 77.27
CA SER A 189 -11.13 43.81 78.65
C SER A 189 -12.21 44.54 79.49
N TYR A 190 -12.35 44.14 80.78
CA TYR A 190 -11.75 44.80 81.97
C TYR A 190 -11.71 43.79 83.13
#